data_AF-A0A2N5KLI7-F1
#
_entry.id   AF-A0A2N5KLI7-F1
#
_cell.length_a   1.000
_cell.length_b   1.000
_cell.length_c   1.000
_cell.angle_alpha   90.00
_cell.angle_beta   90.00
_cell.angle_gamma   90.00
#
_symmetry.space_group_name_H-M   'P 1'
#
loop_
_entity.id
_entity.type
_entity.pdbx_description
1 polymer ?
#
loop_
_entity_poly.entity_id
_entity_poly.type
_entity_poly.pdbx_seq_one_letter_code
_entity_poly.pdbx_strand_id
1 'polypeptide(L)'
;MKTIDGKRSAERKRLEAGRGTLRETRTFARPPKVVIVTMLEEPRYVRELMELGASAYLLKSSSAEHLVAAVRGAVFDPNGEHVVVGMPRSMLERTEEGGDVLLSAREVEVLLFVARGLSNRQISQRLHVAESTVKRHLANIYP
;
A
#
# COMPACT_ATOMS: atom_id res chain seq x y z
N MET A 1 0.59 -19.43 -19.49
CA MET A 1 0.54 -18.98 -18.08
C MET A 1 1.96 -18.74 -17.51
N LYS A 2 2.81 -17.93 -18.17
CA LYS A 2 4.20 -17.60 -17.75
C LYS A 2 4.49 -16.09 -17.71
N THR A 3 3.51 -15.26 -18.08
CA THR A 3 3.69 -13.82 -18.35
C THR A 3 3.40 -12.92 -17.13
N ILE A 4 2.62 -13.41 -16.17
CA ILE A 4 2.11 -12.61 -15.04
C ILE A 4 3.19 -12.44 -13.95
N ASP A 5 3.95 -13.49 -13.65
CA ASP A 5 5.05 -13.45 -12.67
C ASP A 5 6.23 -12.58 -13.13
N GLY A 6 6.57 -12.63 -14.43
CA GLY A 6 7.66 -11.83 -14.98
C GLY A 6 7.38 -10.32 -14.92
N LYS A 7 6.12 -9.91 -15.15
CA LYS A 7 5.71 -8.51 -15.11
C LYS A 7 5.72 -7.96 -13.68
N ARG A 8 5.19 -8.74 -12.71
CA ARG A 8 5.22 -8.40 -11.28
C ARG A 8 6.63 -8.31 -10.71
N SER A 9 7.55 -9.19 -11.14
CA SER A 9 8.96 -9.18 -10.71
C SER A 9 9.69 -7.91 -11.17
N ALA A 10 9.52 -7.53 -12.44
CA ALA A 10 10.14 -6.31 -12.98
C ALA A 10 9.58 -5.03 -12.34
N GLU A 11 8.30 -5.02 -12.01
CA GLU A 11 7.62 -3.91 -11.35
C GLU A 11 8.08 -3.73 -9.90
N ARG A 12 8.20 -4.83 -9.14
CA ARG A 12 8.83 -4.83 -7.81
C ARG A 12 10.27 -4.30 -7.85
N LYS A 13 11.07 -4.74 -8.81
CA LYS A 13 12.46 -4.27 -8.95
C LYS A 13 12.54 -2.75 -9.19
N ARG A 14 11.62 -2.19 -9.99
CA ARG A 14 11.54 -0.74 -10.22
C ARG A 14 11.10 0.02 -8.98
N LEU A 15 10.16 -0.52 -8.22
CA LEU A 15 9.73 0.06 -6.95
C LEU A 15 10.88 0.09 -5.94
N GLU A 16 11.61 -1.01 -5.78
CA GLU A 16 12.78 -1.05 -4.89
C GLU A 16 13.86 -0.04 -5.29
N ALA A 17 14.13 0.09 -6.60
CA ALA A 17 15.06 1.10 -7.08
C ALA A 17 14.57 2.53 -6.72
N GLY A 18 13.28 2.81 -6.90
CA GLY A 18 12.69 4.09 -6.52
C GLY A 18 12.77 4.38 -5.01
N ARG A 19 12.54 3.36 -4.16
CA ARG A 19 12.72 3.48 -2.70
C ARG A 19 14.16 3.80 -2.34
N GLY A 20 15.12 3.14 -2.99
CA GLY A 20 16.55 3.42 -2.83
C GLY A 20 16.88 4.88 -3.15
N THR A 21 16.44 5.38 -4.29
CA THR A 21 16.65 6.78 -4.70
C THR A 21 16.04 7.79 -3.73
N LEU A 22 14.82 7.54 -3.22
CA LEU A 22 14.20 8.41 -2.22
C LEU A 22 15.01 8.47 -0.92
N ARG A 23 15.50 7.32 -0.45
CA ARG A 23 16.36 7.28 0.75
C ARG A 23 17.67 8.01 0.54
N GLU A 24 18.30 7.83 -0.61
CA GLU A 24 19.57 8.48 -0.95
C GLU A 24 19.42 10.00 -1.06
N THR A 25 18.41 10.49 -1.77
CA THR A 25 18.17 11.94 -1.95
C THR A 25 17.88 12.67 -0.63
N ARG A 26 17.29 11.99 0.36
CA ARG A 26 17.11 12.53 1.72
C ARG A 26 18.42 12.77 2.48
N THR A 27 19.52 12.11 2.11
CA THR A 27 20.82 12.31 2.77
C THR A 27 21.53 13.58 2.34
N PHE A 28 21.04 14.26 1.30
CA PHE A 28 21.66 15.49 0.80
C PHE A 28 21.43 16.65 1.79
N ALA A 29 22.41 17.55 1.89
CA ALA A 29 22.30 18.74 2.74
C ALA A 29 21.09 19.63 2.39
N ARG A 30 20.63 19.57 1.13
CA ARG A 30 19.39 20.16 0.65
C ARG A 30 18.64 19.13 -0.19
N PRO A 31 17.76 18.31 0.41
CA PRO A 31 17.03 17.28 -0.32
C PRO A 31 16.17 17.90 -1.43
N PRO A 32 16.23 17.37 -2.66
CA PRO A 32 15.36 17.84 -3.73
C PRO A 32 13.91 17.41 -3.46
N LYS A 33 12.96 18.11 -4.07
CA LYS A 33 11.57 17.64 -4.15
C LYS A 33 11.50 16.50 -5.17
N VAL A 34 10.85 15.41 -4.82
CA VAL A 34 10.79 14.20 -5.67
C VAL A 34 9.36 13.92 -6.08
N VAL A 35 9.12 13.88 -7.39
CA VAL A 35 7.82 13.51 -7.97
C VAL A 35 7.92 12.11 -8.53
N ILE A 36 7.07 11.20 -8.04
CA ILE A 36 6.99 9.82 -8.53
C ILE A 36 5.98 9.75 -9.66
N VAL A 37 6.39 9.18 -10.80
CA VAL A 37 5.50 8.92 -11.94
C VAL A 37 5.54 7.43 -12.29
N THR A 38 4.44 6.72 -12.07
CA THR A 38 4.42 5.25 -12.10
C THR A 38 3.16 4.68 -12.76
N MET A 39 3.17 3.39 -13.11
CA MET A 39 1.94 2.67 -13.52
C MET A 39 1.31 1.91 -12.35
N LEU A 40 1.90 2.02 -11.16
CA LEU A 40 1.40 1.38 -9.95
C LEU A 40 0.13 2.09 -9.50
N GLU A 41 -0.92 1.32 -9.28
CA GLU A 41 -2.26 1.81 -9.00
C GLU A 41 -2.73 1.45 -7.58
N GLU A 42 -1.85 0.87 -6.77
CA GLU A 42 -2.22 0.37 -5.45
C GLU A 42 -1.94 1.44 -4.38
N PRO A 43 -2.95 1.88 -3.61
CA PRO A 43 -2.80 2.94 -2.61
C PRO A 43 -1.68 2.72 -1.59
N ARG A 44 -1.38 1.46 -1.25
CA ARG A 44 -0.28 1.11 -0.34
C ARG A 44 1.07 1.67 -0.77
N TYR A 45 1.34 1.74 -2.09
CA TYR A 45 2.59 2.29 -2.58
C TYR A 45 2.64 3.80 -2.47
N VAL A 46 1.49 4.47 -2.54
CA VAL A 46 1.38 5.92 -2.35
C VAL A 46 1.84 6.25 -0.93
N ARG A 47 1.21 5.63 0.07
CA ARG A 47 1.56 5.84 1.49
C ARG A 47 3.04 5.58 1.75
N GLU A 48 3.53 4.43 1.31
CA GLU A 48 4.92 4.04 1.51
C GLU A 48 5.92 5.02 0.88
N LEU A 49 5.70 5.43 -0.37
CA LEU A 49 6.60 6.35 -1.05
C LEU A 49 6.56 7.76 -0.44
N MET A 50 5.41 8.18 0.09
CA MET A 50 5.30 9.44 0.84
C MET A 50 6.07 9.41 2.16
N GLU A 51 5.98 8.31 2.93
CA GLU A 51 6.77 8.14 4.15
C GLU A 51 8.28 8.21 3.88
N LEU A 52 8.70 7.72 2.71
CA LEU A 52 10.08 7.81 2.23
C LEU A 52 10.49 9.20 1.71
N GLY A 53 9.57 10.17 1.62
CA GLY A 53 9.87 11.55 1.29
C GLY A 53 9.55 11.97 -0.14
N ALA A 54 8.71 11.20 -0.86
CA ALA A 54 8.15 11.70 -2.10
C ALA A 54 7.29 12.96 -1.82
N SER A 55 7.38 13.94 -2.70
CA SER A 55 6.62 15.20 -2.62
C SER A 55 5.34 15.16 -3.45
N ALA A 56 5.27 14.26 -4.44
CA ALA A 56 4.06 14.02 -5.21
C ALA A 56 4.07 12.61 -5.84
N TYR A 57 2.88 12.10 -6.15
CA TYR A 57 2.66 10.82 -6.81
C TYR A 57 1.68 10.96 -7.97
N LEU A 58 2.06 10.46 -9.14
CA LEU A 58 1.27 10.50 -10.35
C LEU A 58 1.28 9.16 -11.06
N LEU A 59 0.12 8.80 -11.62
CA LEU A 59 0.08 7.72 -12.60
C LEU A 59 0.67 8.20 -13.93
N LYS A 60 1.34 7.32 -14.68
CA LYS A 60 1.82 7.60 -16.04
C LYS A 60 0.69 7.90 -17.03
N SER A 61 -0.53 7.54 -16.69
CA SER A 61 -1.75 7.90 -17.42
C SER A 61 -2.25 9.32 -17.11
N SER A 62 -1.66 10.00 -16.12
CA SER A 62 -2.00 11.39 -15.80
C SER A 62 -1.59 12.32 -16.93
N SER A 63 -2.36 13.40 -17.12
CA SER A 63 -2.06 14.41 -18.13
C SER A 63 -0.79 15.22 -17.78
N ALA A 64 -0.24 15.91 -18.79
CA ALA A 64 0.92 16.78 -18.61
C ALA A 64 0.61 17.93 -17.64
N GLU A 65 -0.62 18.45 -17.66
CA GLU A 65 -1.09 19.49 -16.75
C GLU A 65 -1.05 19.04 -15.29
N HIS A 66 -1.44 17.78 -15.02
CA HIS A 66 -1.32 17.20 -13.68
C HIS A 66 0.14 17.07 -13.23
N LEU A 67 1.05 16.71 -14.15
CA LEU A 67 2.49 16.68 -13.84
C LEU A 67 3.03 18.06 -13.48
N VAL A 68 2.69 19.07 -14.28
CA VAL A 68 3.10 20.46 -14.00
C VAL A 68 2.53 20.94 -12.67
N ALA A 69 1.25 20.64 -12.39
CA ALA A 69 0.62 20.99 -11.12
C ALA A 69 1.30 20.32 -9.92
N ALA A 70 1.65 19.03 -10.04
CA ALA A 70 2.36 18.30 -9.00
C ALA A 70 3.76 18.85 -8.72
N VAL A 71 4.52 19.16 -9.77
CA VAL A 71 5.85 19.79 -9.63
C VAL A 71 5.74 21.14 -8.94
N ARG A 72 4.78 21.98 -9.36
CA ARG A 72 4.54 23.29 -8.72
C ARG A 72 4.14 23.12 -7.26
N GLY A 73 3.19 22.24 -6.96
CA GLY A 73 2.76 21.97 -5.58
C GLY A 73 3.91 21.54 -4.69
N ALA A 74 4.77 20.63 -5.16
CA ALA A 74 5.95 20.19 -4.42
C ALA A 74 6.96 21.31 -4.14
N VAL A 75 7.12 22.26 -5.07
CA VAL A 75 8.01 23.42 -4.91
C VAL A 75 7.42 24.45 -3.94
N PHE A 76 6.11 24.67 -4.00
CA PHE A 76 5.41 25.65 -3.15
C PHE A 76 5.12 25.14 -1.72
N ASP A 77 5.43 23.88 -1.43
CA ASP A 77 5.40 23.32 -0.09
C ASP A 77 6.82 23.11 0.46
N PRO A 78 7.47 24.14 1.02
CA PRO A 78 8.85 24.05 1.50
C PRO A 78 8.99 23.04 2.65
N ASN A 79 7.99 22.96 3.53
CA ASN A 79 8.00 22.09 4.71
C ASN A 79 7.68 20.63 4.38
N GLY A 80 7.05 20.35 3.23
CA GLY A 80 6.67 18.99 2.86
C GLY A 80 5.48 18.46 3.67
N GLU A 81 4.61 19.35 4.16
CA GLU A 81 3.41 19.00 4.93
C GLU A 81 2.25 18.56 4.02
N HIS A 82 2.36 18.83 2.72
CA HIS A 82 1.35 18.58 1.72
C HIS A 82 1.91 17.71 0.58
N VAL A 83 1.02 16.90 0.02
CA VAL A 83 1.36 16.00 -1.09
C VAL A 83 0.33 16.17 -2.18
N VAL A 84 0.80 16.20 -3.43
CA VAL A 84 -0.06 16.12 -4.60
C VAL A 84 -0.15 14.68 -5.09
N VAL A 85 -1.37 14.16 -5.19
CA VAL A 85 -1.64 12.82 -5.69
C VAL A 85 -2.55 12.90 -6.91
N GLY A 86 -2.07 12.45 -8.07
CA GLY A 86 -2.87 12.35 -9.28
C GLY A 86 -3.16 10.89 -9.64
N MET A 87 -4.39 10.47 -9.32
CA MET A 87 -4.95 9.16 -9.64
C MET A 87 -6.49 9.26 -9.74
N PRO A 88 -7.18 8.24 -10.30
CA PRO A 88 -8.64 8.21 -10.32
C PRO A 88 -9.24 8.32 -8.92
N ARG A 89 -10.35 9.06 -8.77
CA ARG A 89 -11.01 9.26 -7.46
C ARG A 89 -11.43 7.95 -6.79
N SER A 90 -11.93 7.00 -7.57
CA SER A 90 -12.32 5.66 -7.07
C SER A 90 -11.16 4.90 -6.42
N MET A 91 -9.91 5.25 -6.72
CA MET A 91 -8.72 4.65 -6.12
C MET A 91 -8.36 5.28 -4.77
N LEU A 92 -8.64 6.57 -4.61
CA LEU A 92 -8.51 7.28 -3.33
C LEU A 92 -9.58 6.79 -2.34
N GLU A 93 -10.80 6.55 -2.80
CA GLU A 93 -11.88 5.98 -1.97
C GLU A 93 -11.50 4.58 -1.42
N ARG A 94 -10.85 3.76 -2.26
CA ARG A 94 -10.26 2.48 -1.83
C ARG A 94 -9.08 2.62 -0.86
N THR A 95 -8.54 3.83 -0.68
CA THR A 95 -7.51 4.11 0.34
C THR A 95 -8.14 4.33 1.71
N GLU A 96 -9.35 4.89 1.76
CA GLU A 96 -10.12 5.05 3.00
C GLU A 96 -10.72 3.72 3.46
N GLU A 97 -11.14 2.88 2.51
CA GLU A 97 -11.52 1.48 2.76
C GLU A 97 -10.31 0.54 2.89
N GLY A 98 -9.12 1.04 2.52
CA GLY A 98 -7.86 0.30 2.39
C GLY A 98 -6.79 0.73 3.38
N GLY A 99 -7.18 0.96 4.64
CA GLY A 99 -6.32 0.48 5.71
C GLY A 99 -6.03 -1.00 5.44
N ASP A 100 -4.95 -1.56 5.98
CA ASP A 100 -4.91 -3.02 6.14
C ASP A 100 -6.31 -3.51 6.51
N VAL A 101 -6.78 -4.63 5.95
CA VAL A 101 -7.81 -5.38 6.66
C VAL A 101 -7.15 -5.69 7.99
N LEU A 102 -7.34 -4.79 8.97
CA LEU A 102 -6.77 -4.85 10.30
C LEU A 102 -7.55 -5.97 10.91
N LEU A 103 -7.11 -7.19 10.63
CA LEU A 103 -7.60 -8.38 11.25
C LEU A 103 -7.56 -8.07 12.73
N SER A 104 -8.72 -8.18 13.38
CA SER A 104 -8.76 -8.09 14.83
C SER A 104 -7.75 -9.08 15.40
N ALA A 105 -7.23 -8.81 16.61
CA ALA A 105 -6.34 -9.75 17.28
C ALA A 105 -6.88 -11.19 17.25
N ARG A 106 -8.21 -11.33 17.31
CA ARG A 106 -8.90 -12.61 17.21
C ARG A 106 -8.85 -13.25 15.83
N GLU A 107 -9.02 -12.48 14.78
CA GLU A 107 -8.91 -12.98 13.40
C GLU A 107 -7.47 -13.38 13.05
N VAL A 108 -6.47 -12.65 13.56
CA VAL A 108 -5.06 -13.04 13.45
C VAL A 108 -4.80 -14.39 14.14
N GLU A 109 -5.28 -14.58 15.38
CA GLU A 109 -5.16 -15.85 16.10
C GLU A 109 -5.81 -17.01 15.34
N VAL A 110 -7.03 -16.81 14.83
CA VAL A 110 -7.75 -17.82 14.04
C VAL A 110 -6.96 -18.17 12.77
N LEU A 111 -6.45 -17.18 12.04
CA LEU A 111 -5.66 -17.38 10.83
C LEU A 111 -4.36 -18.16 11.11
N LEU A 112 -3.68 -17.87 12.24
CA LEU A 112 -2.48 -18.59 12.65
C LEU A 112 -2.76 -20.08 12.93
N PHE A 113 -3.91 -20.41 13.53
CA PHE A 113 -4.28 -21.81 13.74
C PHE A 113 -4.65 -22.53 12.45
N VAL A 114 -5.33 -21.85 11.53
CA VAL A 114 -5.61 -22.40 10.19
C VAL A 114 -4.32 -22.67 9.42
N ALA A 115 -3.36 -21.74 9.46
CA ALA A 115 -2.05 -21.92 8.83
C ALA A 115 -1.26 -23.11 9.40
N ARG A 116 -1.55 -23.51 10.65
CA ARG A 116 -1.00 -24.70 11.30
C ARG A 116 -1.79 -25.99 11.03
N GLY A 117 -2.83 -25.92 10.17
CA GLY A 117 -3.65 -27.07 9.78
C GLY A 117 -4.69 -27.51 10.80
N LEU A 118 -5.05 -26.66 11.77
CA LEU A 118 -6.09 -27.01 12.75
C LEU A 118 -7.48 -26.92 12.11
N SER A 119 -8.35 -27.86 12.45
CA SER A 119 -9.77 -27.82 12.12
C SER A 119 -10.52 -26.76 12.94
N ASN A 120 -11.65 -26.26 12.43
CA ASN A 120 -12.52 -25.30 13.13
C ASN A 120 -12.91 -25.78 14.54
N ARG A 121 -13.11 -27.09 14.72
CA ARG A 121 -13.37 -27.72 16.02
C ARG A 121 -12.19 -27.55 16.97
N GLN A 122 -10.97 -27.86 16.54
CA GLN A 122 -9.76 -27.70 17.35
C GLN A 122 -9.50 -26.23 17.70
N ILE A 123 -9.73 -25.32 16.74
CA ILE A 123 -9.64 -23.88 16.96
C ILE A 123 -10.65 -23.43 18.02
N SER A 124 -11.91 -23.87 17.89
CA SER A 124 -12.99 -23.50 18.81
C SER A 124 -12.71 -23.92 20.26
N GLN A 125 -12.14 -25.12 20.45
CA GLN A 125 -11.74 -25.63 21.77
C GLN A 125 -10.61 -24.82 22.38
N ARG A 126 -9.61 -24.46 21.57
CA ARG A 126 -8.43 -23.71 22.00
C ARG A 126 -8.73 -22.25 22.31
N LEU A 127 -9.75 -21.71 21.64
CA LEU A 127 -10.21 -20.35 21.77
C LEU A 127 -11.40 -20.19 22.74
N HIS A 128 -11.94 -21.29 23.26
CA HIS A 128 -13.13 -21.32 24.12
C HIS A 128 -14.36 -20.61 23.50
N VAL A 129 -14.60 -20.84 22.21
CA VAL A 129 -15.75 -20.28 21.46
C VAL A 129 -16.50 -21.39 20.74
N ALA A 130 -17.69 -21.08 20.20
CA ALA A 130 -18.41 -22.01 19.34
C ALA A 130 -17.74 -22.12 17.95
N GLU A 131 -17.86 -23.28 17.30
CA GLU A 131 -17.37 -23.47 15.91
C GLU A 131 -17.99 -22.48 14.93
N SER A 132 -19.24 -22.05 15.16
CA SER A 132 -19.92 -21.02 14.36
C SER A 132 -19.22 -19.66 14.48
N THR A 133 -18.67 -19.32 15.65
CA THR A 133 -17.90 -18.09 15.86
C THR A 133 -16.58 -18.14 15.09
N VAL A 134 -15.90 -19.29 15.05
CA VAL A 134 -14.69 -19.47 14.23
C VAL A 134 -15.00 -19.29 12.75
N LYS A 135 -16.09 -19.91 12.26
CA LYS A 135 -16.56 -19.74 10.87
C LYS A 135 -16.88 -18.29 10.54
N ARG A 136 -17.49 -17.54 11.48
CA ARG A 136 -17.75 -16.11 11.32
C ARG A 136 -16.46 -15.30 11.19
N HIS A 137 -15.46 -15.53 12.04
CA HIS A 137 -14.16 -14.88 11.90
C HIS A 137 -13.49 -15.23 10.56
N LEU A 138 -13.57 -16.49 10.11
CA LEU A 138 -13.03 -16.89 8.80
C LEU A 138 -13.76 -16.21 7.63
N ALA A 139 -15.07 -16.03 7.71
CA ALA A 139 -15.83 -15.30 6.71
C ALA A 139 -15.44 -13.81 6.64
N ASN A 140 -15.03 -13.22 7.76
CA ASN A 140 -14.49 -11.86 7.78
C ASN A 140 -13.06 -11.78 7.21
N ILE A 141 -12.25 -12.84 7.37
CA ILE A 141 -10.86 -12.91 6.89
C ILE A 141 -10.79 -13.14 5.38
N TYR A 142 -11.68 -13.96 4.82
CA TYR A 142 -11.73 -14.31 3.40
C TYR A 142 -13.04 -13.76 2.76
N PRO A 143 -13.13 -12.44 2.50
CA PRO A 143 -14.29 -11.85 1.84
C PRO A 143 -14.46 -12.30 0.38
#